data_AF-K9WZU3-F1
#
_entry.id   AF-K9WZU3-F1
#
_cell.length_a   1.000
_cell.length_b   1.000
_cell.length_c   1.000
_cell.angle_alpha   90.00
_cell.angle_beta   90.00
_cell.angle_gamma   90.00
#
_symmetry.space_group_name_H-M   'P 1'
#
loop_
_entity.id
_entity.type
_entity.pdbx_description
1 polymer ?
#
loop_
_entity_poly.entity_id
_entity_poly.type
_entity_poly.pdbx_seq_one_letter_code
_entity_poly.pdbx_strand_id
1 'polypeptide(L)'
;MTNYDAEIINSMVEHMRNFIEKPHPVFSDMPVCPFTQKARQQETIIYQVYSFSSIHDLNCDSHLIQLINNFNSSVNHEALLFIHPDKQAMTPDEIEKFVERLNEIISHTGLIAFAGHPHHDFNIQGVFTRQAPYLHFIVQSYQIIKTSSDLLLKTRYYENWTEENLKSVGFPRNAPTQN
;
A
#
# COMPACT_ATOMS: atom_id res chain seq x y z
N MET A 1 3.62 -6.31 -21.62
CA MET A 1 4.67 -5.78 -20.74
C MET A 1 5.86 -5.43 -21.59
N THR A 2 6.22 -4.16 -21.62
CA THR A 2 7.40 -3.66 -22.36
C THR A 2 8.67 -3.88 -21.53
N ASN A 3 9.86 -3.76 -22.14
CA ASN A 3 11.12 -3.79 -21.39
C ASN A 3 11.18 -2.67 -20.34
N TYR A 4 10.57 -1.52 -20.65
CA TYR A 4 10.46 -0.37 -19.75
C TYR A 4 9.57 -0.65 -18.53
N ASP A 5 8.43 -1.33 -18.73
CA ASP A 5 7.55 -1.73 -17.61
C ASP A 5 8.28 -2.67 -16.64
N ALA A 6 9.10 -3.58 -17.18
CA ALA A 6 9.89 -4.51 -16.38
C ALA A 6 10.93 -3.78 -15.52
N GLU A 7 11.58 -2.74 -16.05
CA GLU A 7 12.53 -1.90 -15.30
C GLU A 7 11.84 -1.17 -14.13
N ILE A 8 10.65 -0.62 -14.35
CA ILE A 8 9.85 0.04 -13.31
C ILE A 8 9.48 -0.96 -12.20
N ILE A 9 8.97 -2.13 -12.58
CA ILE A 9 8.60 -3.18 -11.63
C ILE A 9 9.82 -3.65 -10.84
N ASN A 10 10.96 -3.88 -11.50
CA ASN A 10 12.21 -4.26 -10.84
C ASN A 10 12.66 -3.21 -9.82
N SER A 11 12.56 -1.92 -10.13
CA SER A 11 12.89 -0.85 -9.18
C SER A 11 12.00 -0.89 -7.92
N MET A 12 10.70 -1.14 -8.07
CA MET A 12 9.79 -1.32 -6.94
C MET A 12 10.11 -2.59 -6.13
N VAL A 13 10.44 -3.70 -6.79
CA VAL A 13 10.84 -4.95 -6.13
C VAL A 13 12.16 -4.80 -5.38
N GLU A 14 13.14 -4.09 -5.93
CA GLU A 14 14.39 -3.78 -5.24
C GLU A 14 14.14 -2.94 -3.99
N HIS A 15 13.26 -1.93 -4.07
CA HIS A 15 12.86 -1.16 -2.90
C HIS A 15 12.19 -2.02 -1.83
N MET A 16 11.32 -2.96 -2.22
CA MET A 16 10.73 -3.91 -1.27
C MET A 16 11.82 -4.71 -0.55
N ARG A 17 12.79 -5.27 -1.28
CA ARG A 17 13.87 -6.11 -0.71
C ARG A 17 14.85 -5.33 0.16
N ASN A 18 15.15 -4.10 -0.23
CA ASN A 18 16.23 -3.31 0.38
C ASN A 18 15.74 -2.41 1.51
N PHE A 19 14.45 -2.12 1.58
CA PHE A 19 13.87 -1.26 2.61
C PHE A 19 12.67 -1.91 3.30
N ILE A 20 11.61 -2.25 2.56
CA ILE A 20 10.33 -2.68 3.17
C ILE A 20 10.48 -4.00 3.95
N GLU A 21 11.25 -4.94 3.43
CA GLU A 21 11.50 -6.27 4.01
C GLU A 21 12.62 -6.28 5.05
N LYS A 22 13.33 -5.16 5.25
CA LYS A 22 14.46 -5.10 6.19
C LYS A 22 13.96 -4.85 7.62
N PRO A 23 14.35 -5.68 8.59
CA PRO A 23 14.21 -5.38 10.01
C PRO A 23 14.66 -3.97 10.35
N HIS A 24 13.90 -3.28 11.20
CA HIS A 24 14.27 -1.96 11.68
C HIS A 24 13.93 -1.80 13.17
N PRO A 25 14.81 -1.20 14.00
CA PRO A 25 14.57 -1.05 15.45
C PRO A 25 13.28 -0.31 15.80
N VAL A 26 12.87 0.65 14.96
CA VAL A 26 11.59 1.38 15.13
C VAL A 26 10.38 0.44 15.14
N PHE A 27 10.45 -0.71 14.48
CA PHE A 27 9.39 -1.71 14.46
C PHE A 27 9.75 -2.93 15.33
N SER A 28 10.57 -2.75 16.37
CA SER A 28 11.04 -3.84 17.26
C SER A 28 11.73 -4.97 16.48
N ASP A 29 12.63 -4.59 15.58
CA ASP A 29 13.38 -5.49 14.69
C ASP A 29 12.51 -6.32 13.74
N MET A 30 11.25 -5.93 13.55
CA MET A 30 10.43 -6.40 12.44
C MET A 30 10.64 -5.52 11.20
N PRO A 31 10.32 -6.03 9.99
CA PRO A 31 10.34 -5.23 8.77
C PRO A 31 9.33 -4.08 8.78
N VAL A 32 9.53 -3.07 7.92
CA VAL A 32 8.56 -1.98 7.68
C VAL A 32 7.18 -2.53 7.29
N CYS A 33 7.15 -3.60 6.50
CA CYS A 33 5.95 -4.42 6.31
C CYS A 33 6.33 -5.90 6.48
N PRO A 34 5.92 -6.54 7.59
CA PRO A 34 6.27 -7.94 7.88
C PRO A 34 5.72 -8.96 6.87
N PHE A 35 4.77 -8.57 6.02
CA PHE A 35 4.07 -9.46 5.09
C PHE A 35 4.62 -9.41 3.65
N THR A 36 5.34 -8.34 3.28
CA THR A 36 5.79 -8.11 1.89
C THR A 36 6.71 -9.22 1.39
N GLN A 37 7.64 -9.71 2.22
CA GLN A 37 8.59 -10.75 1.80
C GLN A 37 7.86 -12.02 1.38
N LYS A 38 6.91 -12.48 2.18
CA LYS A 38 6.14 -13.70 1.90
C LYS A 38 5.34 -13.52 0.61
N ALA A 39 4.61 -12.42 0.48
CA ALA A 39 3.80 -12.15 -0.70
C ALA A 39 4.65 -12.10 -1.99
N ARG A 40 5.83 -11.48 -1.93
CA ARG A 40 6.77 -11.45 -3.07
C ARG A 40 7.31 -12.83 -3.40
N GLN A 41 7.74 -13.61 -2.41
CA GLN A 41 8.31 -14.95 -2.64
C GLN A 41 7.28 -15.96 -3.13
N GLN A 42 6.01 -15.78 -2.77
CA GLN A 42 4.90 -16.62 -3.20
C GLN A 42 4.21 -16.11 -4.47
N GLU A 43 4.72 -15.03 -5.06
CA GLU A 43 4.18 -14.41 -6.29
C GLU A 43 2.70 -14.01 -6.15
N THR A 44 2.25 -13.63 -4.95
CA THR A 44 0.86 -13.22 -4.66
C THR A 44 0.63 -11.71 -4.86
N ILE A 45 1.62 -11.00 -5.43
CA ILE A 45 1.53 -9.57 -5.78
C ILE A 45 1.40 -9.44 -7.29
N ILE A 46 0.29 -8.84 -7.75
CA ILE A 46 0.12 -8.45 -9.15
C ILE A 46 0.70 -7.04 -9.33
N TYR A 47 1.57 -6.86 -10.32
CA TYR A 47 2.13 -5.55 -10.68
C TYR A 47 1.46 -5.02 -11.95
N GLN A 48 1.00 -3.77 -11.93
CA GLN A 48 0.41 -3.07 -13.08
C GLN A 48 1.10 -1.73 -13.29
N VAL A 49 1.83 -1.57 -14.39
CA VAL A 49 2.32 -0.25 -14.81
C VAL A 49 1.17 0.44 -15.54
N TYR A 50 0.64 1.53 -14.97
CA TYR A 50 -0.57 2.19 -15.44
C TYR A 50 -0.48 3.70 -15.24
N SER A 51 -0.82 4.49 -16.27
CA SER A 51 -0.77 5.96 -16.21
C SER A 51 -2.08 6.54 -15.68
N PHE A 52 -2.33 6.42 -14.37
CA PHE A 52 -3.48 7.00 -13.69
C PHE A 52 -3.21 8.46 -13.28
N SER A 53 -4.09 9.38 -13.65
CA SER A 53 -3.90 10.81 -13.31
C SER A 53 -5.18 11.62 -13.27
N SER A 54 -6.34 11.00 -13.52
CA SER A 54 -7.60 11.71 -13.65
C SER A 54 -8.72 11.07 -12.84
N ILE A 55 -9.70 11.89 -12.44
CA ILE A 55 -10.98 11.42 -11.91
C ILE A 55 -11.71 10.49 -12.89
N HIS A 56 -11.44 10.58 -14.20
CA HIS A 56 -12.00 9.68 -15.20
C HIS A 56 -11.52 8.22 -15.01
N ASP A 57 -10.33 8.00 -14.46
CA ASP A 57 -9.84 6.67 -14.09
C ASP A 57 -10.64 6.04 -12.94
N LEU A 58 -11.48 6.83 -12.26
CA LEU A 58 -12.34 6.37 -11.15
C LEU A 58 -13.80 6.15 -11.57
N ASN A 59 -14.14 6.29 -12.86
CA ASN A 59 -15.45 5.89 -13.35
C ASN A 59 -15.63 4.36 -13.21
N CYS A 60 -16.83 3.88 -12.87
CA CYS A 60 -17.10 2.45 -12.66
C CYS A 60 -16.73 1.57 -13.85
N ASP A 61 -16.89 2.09 -15.07
CA ASP A 61 -16.58 1.36 -16.32
C ASP A 61 -15.14 1.56 -16.80
N SER A 62 -14.32 2.31 -16.06
CA SER A 62 -12.92 2.55 -16.41
C SER A 62 -12.10 1.26 -16.40
N HIS A 63 -11.03 1.25 -17.19
CA HIS A 63 -10.12 0.10 -17.24
C HIS A 63 -9.47 -0.16 -15.87
N LEU A 64 -9.15 0.88 -15.10
CA LEU A 64 -8.60 0.75 -13.74
C LEU A 64 -9.56 -0.02 -12.82
N ILE A 65 -10.84 0.37 -12.78
CA ILE A 65 -11.83 -0.31 -11.94
C ILE A 65 -12.06 -1.76 -12.40
N GLN A 66 -12.05 -2.02 -13.71
CA GLN A 66 -12.12 -3.39 -14.24
C GLN A 66 -10.94 -4.26 -13.78
N LEU A 67 -9.71 -3.72 -13.78
CA LEU A 67 -8.52 -4.43 -13.27
C LEU A 67 -8.65 -4.76 -11.77
N ILE A 68 -9.18 -3.83 -10.97
CA ILE A 68 -9.44 -4.06 -9.54
C ILE A 68 -10.51 -5.14 -9.33
N ASN A 69 -11.60 -5.12 -10.09
CA ASN A 69 -12.66 -6.13 -10.00
C ASN A 69 -12.17 -7.53 -10.39
N ASN A 70 -11.31 -7.61 -11.41
CA ASN A 70 -10.66 -8.86 -11.82
C ASN A 70 -9.74 -9.39 -10.71
N PHE A 71 -8.98 -8.51 -10.05
CA PHE A 71 -8.18 -8.87 -8.89
C PHE A 71 -9.04 -9.36 -7.73
N ASN A 72 -10.16 -8.70 -7.43
CA ASN A 72 -11.06 -9.11 -6.34
C ASN A 72 -11.65 -10.52 -6.56
N SER A 73 -11.78 -10.93 -7.83
CA SER A 73 -12.25 -12.26 -8.20
C SER A 73 -11.14 -13.33 -8.18
N SER A 74 -9.89 -12.93 -7.93
CA SER A 74 -8.74 -13.82 -7.91
C SER A 74 -8.58 -14.49 -6.55
N VAL A 75 -8.37 -15.81 -6.54
CA VAL A 75 -8.20 -16.59 -5.31
C VAL A 75 -6.73 -16.71 -4.84
N ASN A 76 -5.77 -16.34 -5.69
CA ASN A 76 -4.34 -16.62 -5.47
C ASN A 76 -3.50 -15.38 -5.18
N HIS A 77 -4.08 -14.18 -5.21
CA HIS A 77 -3.33 -12.93 -5.06
C HIS A 77 -3.80 -12.15 -3.83
N GLU A 78 -2.85 -11.59 -3.10
CA GLU A 78 -3.08 -10.85 -1.85
C GLU A 78 -2.96 -9.34 -2.03
N ALA A 79 -2.33 -8.90 -3.14
CA ALA A 79 -2.13 -7.50 -3.47
C ALA A 79 -2.13 -7.22 -4.97
N LEU A 80 -2.66 -6.06 -5.34
CA LEU A 80 -2.55 -5.46 -6.66
C LEU A 80 -1.85 -4.10 -6.53
N LEU A 81 -0.65 -3.99 -7.08
CA LEU A 81 0.18 -2.78 -7.04
C LEU A 81 0.14 -2.07 -8.39
N PHE A 82 -0.47 -0.88 -8.43
CA PHE A 82 -0.44 0.01 -9.58
C PHE A 82 0.73 0.98 -9.47
N ILE A 83 1.57 1.06 -10.50
CA ILE A 83 2.77 1.89 -10.54
C ILE A 83 2.64 2.88 -11.70
N HIS A 84 2.71 4.17 -11.41
CA HIS A 84 2.71 5.20 -12.44
C HIS A 84 4.09 5.28 -13.09
N PRO A 85 4.21 5.26 -14.44
CA PRO A 85 5.53 5.34 -15.11
C PRO A 85 6.21 6.70 -14.95
N ASP A 86 5.43 7.76 -14.74
CA ASP A 86 5.92 9.09 -14.34
C ASP A 86 5.81 9.28 -12.82
N LYS A 87 6.96 9.52 -12.18
CA LYS A 87 7.10 9.66 -10.72
C LYS A 87 6.46 10.93 -10.16
N GLN A 88 6.20 11.94 -11.00
CA GLN A 88 5.73 13.27 -10.61
C GLN A 88 4.35 13.60 -11.20
N ALA A 89 3.63 12.59 -11.73
CA ALA A 89 2.32 12.79 -12.35
C ALA A 89 1.26 13.33 -11.38
N MET A 90 1.46 13.12 -10.08
CA MET A 90 0.67 13.70 -8.98
C MET A 90 1.59 14.01 -7.82
N THR A 91 1.26 15.07 -7.08
CA THR A 91 1.85 15.41 -5.77
C THR A 91 1.40 14.41 -4.69
N PRO A 92 2.07 14.37 -3.50
CA PRO A 92 1.62 13.56 -2.38
C PRO A 92 0.14 13.76 -2.01
N ASP A 93 -0.32 15.02 -1.93
CA ASP A 93 -1.70 15.35 -1.58
C ASP A 93 -2.70 14.90 -2.65
N GLU A 94 -2.32 14.93 -3.92
CA GLU A 94 -3.18 14.51 -5.03
C GLU A 94 -3.38 13.00 -5.06
N ILE A 95 -2.32 12.21 -4.81
CA ILE A 95 -2.47 10.74 -4.75
C ILE A 95 -3.25 10.29 -3.51
N GLU A 96 -3.09 10.95 -2.37
CA GLU A 96 -3.90 10.65 -1.19
C GLU A 96 -5.39 10.91 -1.47
N LYS A 97 -5.75 12.07 -2.04
CA LYS A 97 -7.13 12.36 -2.47
C LYS A 97 -7.66 11.40 -3.54
N PHE A 98 -6.79 10.95 -4.44
CA PHE A 98 -7.15 9.94 -5.44
C PHE A 98 -7.50 8.61 -4.78
N VAL A 99 -6.67 8.15 -3.83
CA VAL A 99 -6.89 6.90 -3.10
C VAL A 99 -8.09 6.98 -2.15
N GLU A 100 -8.34 8.14 -1.53
CA GLU A 100 -9.56 8.38 -0.74
C GLU A 100 -10.81 8.17 -1.59
N ARG A 101 -10.89 8.81 -2.77
CA ARG A 101 -12.01 8.64 -3.71
C ARG A 101 -12.10 7.21 -4.24
N LEU A 102 -10.97 6.57 -4.53
CA LEU A 102 -10.96 5.18 -4.94
C LEU A 102 -11.56 4.28 -3.84
N ASN A 103 -11.22 4.53 -2.57
CA ASN A 103 -11.75 3.79 -1.43
C ASN A 103 -13.27 3.99 -1.25
N GLU A 104 -13.80 5.19 -1.51
CA GLU A 104 -15.26 5.42 -1.55
C GLU A 104 -15.94 4.49 -2.56
N ILE A 105 -15.28 4.22 -3.70
CA ILE A 105 -15.80 3.37 -4.76
C ILE A 105 -15.63 1.89 -4.43
N ILE A 106 -14.45 1.45 -3.97
CA ILE A 106 -14.14 0.01 -3.86
C ILE A 106 -14.46 -0.60 -2.50
N SER A 107 -14.68 0.20 -1.45
CA SER A 107 -14.87 -0.30 -0.07
C SER A 107 -16.03 -1.31 0.06
N HIS A 108 -17.11 -1.13 -0.69
CA HIS A 108 -18.26 -2.06 -0.70
C HIS A 108 -17.89 -3.48 -1.17
N THR A 109 -16.75 -3.64 -1.85
CA THR A 109 -16.24 -4.93 -2.32
C THR A 109 -15.35 -5.64 -1.29
N GLY A 110 -15.10 -5.02 -0.13
CA GLY A 110 -14.19 -5.53 0.89
C GLY A 110 -12.71 -5.25 0.60
N LEU A 111 -12.42 -4.38 -0.36
CA LEU A 111 -11.08 -3.93 -0.70
C LEU A 111 -10.75 -2.58 -0.06
N ILE A 112 -9.45 -2.31 0.08
CA ILE A 112 -8.90 -1.03 0.52
C ILE A 112 -7.63 -0.73 -0.27
N ALA A 113 -7.38 0.56 -0.52
CA ALA A 113 -6.22 1.08 -1.21
C ALA A 113 -5.37 1.98 -0.31
N PHE A 114 -4.05 1.94 -0.51
CA PHE A 114 -3.07 2.81 0.15
C PHE A 114 -2.14 3.46 -0.88
N ALA A 115 -1.85 4.75 -0.69
CA ALA A 115 -0.97 5.52 -1.54
C ALA A 115 0.51 5.41 -1.14
N GLY A 116 1.39 5.61 -2.11
CA GLY A 116 2.80 5.88 -1.87
C GLY A 116 3.38 6.79 -2.95
N HIS A 117 4.38 7.59 -2.57
CA HIS A 117 4.95 8.62 -3.43
C HIS A 117 6.43 8.87 -3.07
N PRO A 118 7.33 9.18 -4.03
CA PRO A 118 8.75 9.41 -3.74
C PRO A 118 9.03 10.46 -2.67
N HIS A 119 8.13 11.44 -2.54
CA HIS A 119 8.24 12.56 -1.60
C HIS A 119 7.19 12.51 -0.47
N HIS A 120 6.62 11.34 -0.18
CA HIS A 120 5.65 11.21 0.92
C HIS A 120 6.32 11.51 2.28
N ASP A 121 5.66 12.24 3.18
CA ASP A 121 6.21 12.69 4.47
C ASP A 121 5.84 11.79 5.67
N PHE A 122 4.80 10.96 5.55
CA PHE A 122 4.44 9.94 6.55
C PHE A 122 5.66 9.13 7.00
N ASN A 123 5.97 9.25 8.29
CA ASN A 123 7.08 8.58 8.93
C ASN A 123 6.72 8.11 10.34
N ILE A 124 7.41 7.06 10.78
CA ILE A 124 7.41 6.60 12.17
C ILE A 124 8.80 6.85 12.72
N GLN A 125 8.93 7.81 13.65
CA GLN A 125 10.22 8.22 14.23
C GLN A 125 11.33 8.46 13.18
N GLY A 126 11.01 9.17 12.09
CA GLY A 126 11.96 9.49 11.01
C GLY A 126 12.13 8.41 9.95
N VAL A 127 11.46 7.25 10.07
CA VAL A 127 11.44 6.22 9.02
C VAL A 127 10.27 6.48 8.08
N PHE A 128 10.55 6.94 6.86
CA PHE A 128 9.54 7.28 5.85
C PHE A 128 8.98 6.03 5.16
N THR A 129 7.91 5.46 5.73
CA THR A 129 7.41 4.14 5.30
C THR A 129 6.60 4.14 4.01
N ARG A 130 6.16 5.32 3.54
CA ARG A 130 5.40 5.49 2.28
C ARG A 130 6.22 6.08 1.13
N GLN A 131 7.52 6.36 1.35
CA GLN A 131 8.42 6.78 0.29
C GLN A 131 8.87 5.58 -0.53
N ALA A 132 8.61 5.62 -1.84
CA ALA A 132 9.01 4.58 -2.78
C ALA A 132 9.55 5.18 -4.10
N PRO A 133 10.25 4.41 -4.94
CA PRO A 133 10.88 4.93 -6.16
C PRO A 133 9.90 5.54 -7.18
N TYR A 134 8.62 5.16 -7.13
CA TYR A 134 7.56 5.61 -8.02
C TYR A 134 6.29 5.97 -7.24
N LEU A 135 5.50 6.86 -7.85
CA LEU A 135 4.11 7.09 -7.50
C LEU A 135 3.33 5.78 -7.71
N HIS A 136 2.62 5.33 -6.69
CA HIS A 136 1.87 4.08 -6.74
C HIS A 136 0.69 4.08 -5.77
N PHE A 137 -0.21 3.13 -5.98
CA PHE A 137 -1.14 2.72 -4.94
C PHE A 137 -1.27 1.19 -4.95
N ILE A 138 -1.52 0.63 -3.77
CA ILE A 138 -1.70 -0.81 -3.58
C ILE A 138 -3.13 -1.08 -3.14
N VAL A 139 -3.79 -2.06 -3.77
CA VAL A 139 -5.14 -2.52 -3.44
C VAL A 139 -5.06 -3.91 -2.82
N GLN A 140 -5.71 -4.11 -1.68
CA GLN A 140 -5.70 -5.37 -0.92
C GLN A 140 -7.05 -5.64 -0.25
N SER A 141 -7.26 -6.87 0.19
CA SER A 141 -8.43 -7.21 1.03
C SER A 141 -8.34 -6.52 2.38
N TYR A 142 -9.38 -5.78 2.74
CA TYR A 142 -9.49 -5.13 4.05
C TYR A 142 -9.42 -6.17 5.19
N GLN A 143 -10.03 -7.34 5.02
CA GLN A 143 -10.05 -8.39 6.04
C GLN A 143 -8.65 -8.96 6.32
N ILE A 144 -7.84 -9.17 5.26
CA ILE A 144 -6.46 -9.65 5.39
C ILE A 144 -5.62 -8.61 6.12
N ILE A 145 -5.74 -7.34 5.74
CA ILE A 145 -5.01 -6.24 6.38
C ILE A 145 -5.40 -6.09 7.84
N LYS A 146 -6.71 -6.13 8.15
CA LYS A 146 -7.19 -6.07 9.53
C LYS A 146 -6.65 -7.22 10.37
N THR A 147 -6.73 -8.44 9.87
CA THR A 147 -6.26 -9.64 10.57
C THR A 147 -4.74 -9.57 10.83
N SER A 148 -3.99 -9.12 9.81
CA SER A 148 -2.55 -8.89 9.89
C SER A 148 -2.19 -7.83 10.93
N SER A 149 -2.92 -6.71 10.94
CA SER A 149 -2.77 -5.66 11.95
C SER A 149 -3.10 -6.18 13.36
N ASP A 150 -4.15 -6.96 13.53
CA ASP A 150 -4.57 -7.54 14.82
C ASP A 150 -3.53 -8.54 15.36
N LEU A 151 -2.79 -9.24 14.49
CA LEU A 151 -1.64 -10.06 14.88
C LEU A 151 -0.47 -9.19 15.37
N LEU A 152 -0.15 -8.12 14.65
CA LEU A 152 0.92 -7.19 15.04
C LEU A 152 0.62 -6.46 16.35
N LEU A 153 -0.65 -6.23 16.69
CA LEU A 153 -1.07 -5.68 17.98
C LEU A 153 -0.67 -6.55 19.19
N LYS A 154 -0.45 -7.84 18.99
CA LYS A 154 0.02 -8.77 20.04
C LYS A 154 1.54 -8.73 20.21
N THR A 155 2.21 -7.83 19.49
CA THR A 155 3.67 -7.64 19.47
C THR A 155 4.01 -6.19 19.82
N ARG A 156 5.30 -5.85 19.78
CA ARG A 156 5.79 -4.47 20.00
C ARG A 156 5.85 -3.61 18.73
N TYR A 157 5.36 -4.13 17.59
CA TYR A 157 5.43 -3.45 16.28
C TYR A 157 4.96 -1.99 16.28
N TYR A 158 3.88 -1.71 17.02
CA TYR A 158 3.27 -0.38 17.09
C TYR A 158 3.77 0.51 18.24
N GLU A 159 4.75 0.07 19.04
CA GLU A 159 5.22 0.79 20.24
C GLU A 159 5.70 2.22 19.94
N ASN A 160 6.26 2.44 18.75
CA ASN A 160 6.80 3.72 18.32
C ASN A 160 5.84 4.57 17.48
N TRP A 161 4.60 4.12 17.29
CA TRP A 161 3.60 4.81 16.46
C TRP A 161 2.83 5.82 17.30
N THR A 162 2.64 7.03 16.78
CA THR A 162 1.77 8.02 17.43
C THR A 162 0.29 7.69 17.18
N GLU A 163 -0.61 8.24 18.00
CA GLU A 163 -2.05 8.13 17.74
C GLU A 163 -2.44 8.70 16.36
N GLU A 164 -1.76 9.76 15.92
CA GLU A 164 -1.96 10.35 14.59
C GLU A 164 -1.54 9.37 13.48
N ASN A 165 -0.39 8.70 13.62
CA ASN A 165 0.02 7.66 12.67
C ASN A 165 -1.03 6.54 12.58
N LEU A 166 -1.55 6.10 13.73
CA LEU A 166 -2.56 5.05 13.81
C LEU A 166 -3.90 5.46 13.18
N LYS A 167 -4.32 6.71 13.37
CA LYS A 167 -5.51 7.28 12.72
C LYS A 167 -5.32 7.36 11.20
N SER A 168 -4.15 7.82 10.75
CA SER A 168 -3.82 8.00 9.33
C SER A 168 -3.77 6.68 8.54
N VAL A 169 -3.45 5.55 9.18
CA VAL A 169 -3.50 4.22 8.51
C VAL A 169 -4.89 3.56 8.54
N GLY A 170 -5.91 4.26 9.02
CA GLY A 170 -7.31 3.86 8.77
C GLY A 170 -7.80 2.63 9.54
N PHE A 171 -7.12 2.24 10.63
CA PHE A 171 -7.67 1.26 11.57
C PHE A 171 -8.17 2.02 12.79
N PRO A 172 -9.47 2.40 12.87
CA PRO A 172 -10.03 2.94 14.09
C PRO A 172 -9.87 1.88 15.19
N ARG A 173 -8.90 2.13 16.08
CA ARG A 173 -8.63 1.33 17.26
C ARG A 173 -9.28 2.07 18.42
N ASN A 174 -10.14 1.39 19.18
CA ASN A 174 -10.46 1.88 20.51
C ASN A 174 -9.13 1.99 21.27
N ALA A 175 -8.85 3.14 21.86
CA ALA A 175 -7.65 3.34 22.65
C ALA A 175 -7.52 2.19 23.66
N PRO A 176 -6.30 1.65 23.90
CA PRO A 176 -6.11 0.75 25.03
C PRO A 176 -6.64 1.46 26.27
N THR A 177 -7.61 0.87 26.95
CA THR A 177 -7.92 1.25 28.32
C THR A 177 -6.62 1.09 29.10
N GLN A 178 -6.03 2.21 29.51
CA GLN A 178 -4.99 2.20 30.52
C GLN A 178 -5.61 1.55 31.76
N ASN A 179 -5.22 0.31 32.04
CA ASN A 179 -5.39 -0.31 33.35
C ASN A 179 -4.19 0.05 34.21
#